data_AF-A0A7R7X4F6-F1
#
_entry.id   AF-A0A7R7X4F6-F1
#
_cell.length_a   1.000
_cell.length_b   1.000
_cell.length_c   1.000
_cell.angle_alpha   90.00
_cell.angle_beta   90.00
_cell.angle_gamma   90.00
#
_symmetry.space_group_name_H-M   'P 1'
#
loop_
_entity.id
_entity.type
_entity.pdbx_description
1 polymer ?
#
loop_
_entity_poly.entity_id
_entity_poly.type
_entity_poly.pdbx_seq_one_letter_code
_entity_poly.pdbx_strand_id
1 'polypeptide(L)'
;MEPTPLADAITAPVPAVDLILEDRCRDFAIADITHIIVKLPLGILNLIKEFCAVSYNPNHPRLFKEFIGKAISKAFFGDEQQLQCIKSKQIRNVEYVGYKNVQRTETPIKSPQVIVVALLEPVPGQNLKAVWKPAPELTPAKIRERARLRAMKKSVREQYRRWGLHLD
;
A
#
# COMPACT_ATOMS: atom_id res chain seq x y z
N MET A 1 -15.11 -20.83 32.11
CA MET A 1 -14.59 -19.69 31.34
C MET A 1 -14.81 -19.99 29.88
N GLU A 2 -15.80 -19.34 29.27
CA GLU A 2 -16.11 -19.44 27.85
C GLU A 2 -15.13 -18.53 27.08
N PRO A 3 -14.56 -18.95 25.94
CA PRO A 3 -13.65 -18.11 25.18
C PRO A 3 -14.47 -17.00 24.50
N THR A 4 -14.17 -15.75 24.83
CA THR A 4 -14.71 -14.57 24.15
C THR A 4 -14.44 -14.68 22.65
N PRO A 5 -15.46 -14.61 21.76
CA PRO A 5 -15.21 -14.64 20.34
C PRO A 5 -14.48 -13.35 19.96
N LEU A 6 -13.45 -13.48 19.11
CA LEU A 6 -12.71 -12.36 18.54
C LEU A 6 -13.69 -11.44 17.79
N ALA A 7 -14.19 -10.39 18.46
CA ALA A 7 -15.15 -9.44 17.89
C ALA A 7 -14.60 -8.61 16.72
N ASP A 8 -13.31 -8.78 16.40
CA ASP A 8 -12.59 -8.03 15.36
C ASP A 8 -12.38 -8.83 14.06
N ALA A 9 -12.91 -10.05 13.95
CA ALA A 9 -12.86 -10.78 12.68
C ALA A 9 -13.79 -10.11 11.67
N ILE A 10 -13.23 -9.49 10.63
CA ILE A 10 -14.01 -8.97 9.50
C ILE A 10 -14.71 -10.16 8.82
N THR A 11 -15.98 -10.36 9.15
CA THR A 11 -16.87 -11.40 8.58
C THR A 11 -17.51 -10.97 7.26
N ALA A 12 -17.35 -9.70 6.89
CA ALA A 12 -17.89 -9.18 5.65
C ALA A 12 -17.19 -9.78 4.41
N PRO A 13 -17.94 -10.05 3.33
CA PRO A 13 -17.35 -10.50 2.08
C PRO A 13 -16.41 -9.42 1.54
N VAL A 14 -15.23 -9.86 1.09
CA VAL A 14 -14.23 -8.99 0.48
C VAL A 14 -14.70 -8.55 -0.90
N PRO A 15 -14.66 -7.25 -1.24
CA PRO A 15 -15.14 -6.74 -2.51
C PRO A 15 -14.29 -7.26 -3.65
N ALA A 16 -14.92 -7.50 -4.79
CA ALA A 16 -14.20 -7.76 -6.02
C ALA A 16 -13.48 -6.48 -6.48
N VAL A 17 -12.25 -6.66 -6.98
CA VAL A 17 -11.43 -5.57 -7.51
C VAL A 17 -10.97 -5.93 -8.93
N ASP A 18 -11.33 -5.10 -9.88
CA ASP A 18 -10.87 -5.20 -11.26
C ASP A 18 -9.50 -4.53 -11.38
N LEU A 19 -8.48 -5.29 -11.75
CA LEU A 19 -7.11 -4.81 -11.90
C LEU A 19 -6.85 -4.28 -13.31
N ILE A 20 -6.41 -3.03 -13.40
CA ILE A 20 -6.08 -2.35 -14.64
C ILE A 20 -4.56 -2.12 -14.65
N LEU A 21 -3.85 -2.80 -15.55
CA LEU A 21 -2.42 -2.57 -15.75
C LEU A 21 -2.21 -1.25 -16.48
N GLU A 22 -1.34 -0.38 -15.95
CA GLU A 22 -0.90 0.81 -16.68
C GLU A 22 -0.10 0.36 -17.93
N ASP A 23 -0.60 0.71 -19.11
CA ASP A 23 -0.28 0.13 -20.44
C ASP A 23 1.24 0.08 -20.81
N ARG A 24 2.07 0.80 -20.05
CA ARG A 24 3.53 0.88 -20.21
C ARG A 24 4.29 -0.30 -19.57
N CYS A 25 3.61 -1.30 -19.01
CA CYS A 25 4.24 -2.29 -18.13
C CYS A 25 3.89 -3.76 -18.46
N ARG A 26 3.90 -4.12 -19.75
CA ARG A 26 3.46 -5.44 -20.24
C ARG A 26 4.38 -6.62 -19.87
N ASP A 27 5.65 -6.39 -19.53
CA ASP A 27 6.63 -7.47 -19.29
C ASP A 27 6.76 -7.89 -17.81
N PHE A 28 5.85 -7.44 -16.93
CA PHE A 28 5.94 -7.70 -15.50
C PHE A 28 5.05 -8.86 -15.06
N ALA A 29 5.66 -9.96 -14.61
CA ALA A 29 4.92 -11.12 -14.12
C ALA A 29 4.34 -10.85 -12.72
N ILE A 30 3.02 -10.96 -12.58
CA ILE A 30 2.30 -10.84 -11.29
C ILE A 30 2.87 -11.82 -10.26
N ALA A 31 3.27 -13.01 -10.72
CA ALA A 31 3.88 -14.01 -9.87
C ALA A 31 5.04 -13.41 -9.06
N ASP A 32 5.90 -12.58 -9.66
CA ASP A 32 7.13 -12.10 -9.04
C ASP A 32 6.94 -10.98 -8.00
N ILE A 33 5.71 -10.49 -7.82
CA ILE A 33 5.38 -9.46 -6.84
C ILE A 33 5.75 -9.93 -5.42
N THR A 34 6.70 -9.23 -4.80
CA THR A 34 7.04 -9.46 -3.39
C THR A 34 6.39 -8.45 -2.46
N HIS A 35 6.16 -7.22 -2.94
CA HIS A 35 5.57 -6.16 -2.15
C HIS A 35 4.58 -5.34 -2.98
N ILE A 36 3.51 -4.90 -2.32
CA ILE A 36 2.51 -4.02 -2.91
C ILE A 36 2.40 -2.76 -2.05
N ILE A 37 2.46 -1.59 -2.69
CA ILE A 37 2.15 -0.32 -2.06
C ILE A 37 0.81 0.17 -2.59
N VAL A 38 -0.20 0.19 -1.73
CA VAL A 38 -1.50 0.76 -2.06
C VAL A 38 -1.51 2.25 -1.70
N LYS A 39 -1.86 3.08 -2.67
CA LYS A 39 -2.10 4.51 -2.53
C LYS A 39 -3.59 4.74 -2.33
N LEU A 40 -3.92 5.37 -1.21
CA LEU A 40 -5.28 5.67 -0.79
C LEU A 40 -5.42 7.19 -0.60
N PRO A 41 -5.87 7.93 -1.62
CA PRO A 41 -6.25 9.33 -1.44
C PRO A 41 -7.35 9.44 -0.39
N LEU A 42 -7.21 10.38 0.56
CA LEU A 42 -8.21 10.56 1.63
C LEU A 42 -9.62 10.81 1.09
N GLY A 43 -9.74 11.47 -0.07
CA GLY A 43 -11.04 11.65 -0.73
C GLY A 43 -11.71 10.34 -1.11
N ILE A 44 -10.94 9.37 -1.62
CA ILE A 44 -11.45 8.04 -2.01
C ILE A 44 -11.77 7.20 -0.78
N LEU A 45 -11.02 7.33 0.32
CA LEU A 45 -11.32 6.61 1.58
C LEU A 45 -12.73 6.90 2.11
N ASN A 46 -13.20 8.13 1.95
CA ASN A 46 -14.54 8.52 2.36
C ASN A 46 -15.63 7.93 1.45
N LEU A 47 -15.35 7.79 0.15
CA LEU A 47 -16.29 7.23 -0.83
C LEU A 47 -16.37 5.70 -0.76
N ILE A 48 -15.27 5.04 -0.40
CA ILE A 48 -15.23 3.59 -0.19
C ILE A 48 -16.15 3.16 0.98
N LYS A 49 -16.51 4.07 1.90
CA LYS A 49 -17.46 3.77 3.00
C LYS A 49 -18.80 3.23 2.52
N GLU A 50 -19.27 3.64 1.34
CA GLU A 50 -20.57 3.21 0.80
C GLU A 50 -20.49 1.86 0.07
N PHE A 51 -19.28 1.43 -0.34
CA PHE A 51 -19.05 0.20 -1.09
C PHE A 51 -18.62 -0.97 -0.22
N CYS A 52 -18.03 -0.67 0.92
CA CYS A 52 -17.43 -1.65 1.79
C CYS A 52 -18.28 -1.79 3.05
N ALA A 53 -18.53 -3.03 3.44
CA ALA A 53 -19.13 -3.34 4.74
C ALA A 53 -18.29 -2.85 5.94
N VAL A 54 -17.03 -2.45 5.69
CA VAL A 54 -16.14 -1.82 6.66
C VAL A 54 -15.93 -0.36 6.27
N SER A 55 -16.48 0.55 7.07
CA SER A 55 -16.24 1.99 6.89
C SER A 55 -14.85 2.38 7.39
N TYR A 56 -14.20 3.32 6.71
CA TYR A 56 -12.94 3.89 7.20
C TYR A 56 -13.19 4.65 8.51
N ASN A 57 -12.65 4.10 9.61
CA ASN A 57 -12.64 4.74 10.91
C ASN A 57 -11.23 5.27 11.21
N PRO A 58 -11.02 6.59 11.33
CA PRO A 58 -9.70 7.16 11.61
C PRO A 58 -9.16 6.74 13.00
N ASN A 59 -10.02 6.35 13.95
CA ASN A 59 -9.62 5.84 15.26
C ASN A 59 -9.20 4.36 15.20
N HIS A 60 -9.70 3.61 14.21
CA HIS A 60 -9.40 2.19 14.00
C HIS A 60 -9.02 1.91 12.54
N PRO A 61 -7.97 2.57 12.01
CA PRO A 61 -7.63 2.50 10.59
C PRO A 61 -7.07 1.12 10.19
N ARG A 62 -6.73 0.28 11.18
CA ARG A 62 -6.15 -1.04 10.99
C ARG A 62 -7.11 -2.00 10.26
N LEU A 63 -8.36 -2.09 10.72
CA LEU A 63 -9.35 -3.00 10.12
C LEU A 63 -9.61 -2.66 8.65
N PHE A 64 -9.72 -1.37 8.34
CA PHE A 64 -9.87 -0.91 6.96
C PHE A 64 -8.67 -1.30 6.09
N LYS A 65 -7.44 -1.14 6.60
CA LYS A 65 -6.21 -1.54 5.89
C LYS A 65 -6.16 -3.04 5.66
N GLU A 66 -6.53 -3.84 6.66
CA GLU A 66 -6.60 -5.29 6.51
C GLU A 66 -7.64 -5.69 5.46
N PHE A 67 -8.80 -5.02 5.44
CA PHE A 67 -9.84 -5.25 4.44
C PHE A 67 -9.39 -4.94 3.02
N ILE A 68 -8.77 -3.77 2.80
CA ILE A 68 -8.20 -3.40 1.50
C ILE A 68 -7.07 -4.38 1.12
N GLY A 69 -6.23 -4.78 2.08
CA GLY A 69 -5.20 -5.80 1.88
C GLY A 69 -5.78 -7.10 1.33
N LYS A 70 -6.86 -7.62 1.94
CA LYS A 70 -7.55 -8.82 1.47
C LYS A 70 -8.12 -8.67 0.06
N ALA A 71 -8.75 -7.54 -0.24
CA ALA A 71 -9.33 -7.26 -1.55
C ALA A 71 -8.26 -7.26 -2.65
N ILE A 72 -7.15 -6.57 -2.41
CA ILE A 72 -6.01 -6.54 -3.32
C ILE A 72 -5.35 -7.92 -3.41
N SER A 73 -5.22 -8.65 -2.30
CA SER A 73 -4.64 -10.00 -2.28
C SER A 73 -5.44 -10.96 -3.16
N LYS A 74 -6.76 -10.97 -2.99
CA LYS A 74 -7.67 -11.79 -3.79
C LYS A 74 -7.61 -11.43 -5.27
N ALA A 75 -7.55 -10.14 -5.60
CA ALA A 75 -7.53 -9.68 -6.98
C ALA A 75 -6.23 -10.06 -7.71
N PHE A 76 -5.07 -9.97 -7.05
CA PHE A 76 -3.79 -10.32 -7.67
C PHE A 76 -3.50 -11.81 -7.66
N PHE A 77 -3.91 -12.54 -6.62
CA PHE A 77 -3.43 -13.90 -6.36
C PHE A 77 -4.54 -14.94 -6.19
N GLY A 78 -5.82 -14.54 -6.16
CA GLY A 78 -6.94 -15.44 -5.87
C GLY A 78 -7.05 -15.84 -4.39
N ASP A 79 -6.15 -15.38 -3.53
CA ASP A 79 -6.11 -15.67 -2.09
C ASP A 79 -6.16 -14.37 -1.27
N GLU A 80 -7.12 -14.27 -0.35
CA GLU A 80 -7.31 -13.11 0.53
C GLU A 80 -6.19 -12.95 1.58
N GLN A 81 -5.46 -14.01 1.91
CA GLN A 81 -4.49 -14.04 3.02
C GLN A 81 -3.03 -13.95 2.56
N GLN A 82 -2.79 -13.89 1.24
CA GLN A 82 -1.44 -13.87 0.68
C GLN A 82 -0.69 -12.55 0.91
N LEU A 83 -1.41 -11.46 1.21
CA LEU A 83 -0.82 -10.17 1.56
C LEU A 83 -0.95 -9.86 3.06
N GLN A 84 0.19 -9.59 3.71
CA GLN A 84 0.25 -9.11 5.07
C GLN A 84 0.58 -7.62 5.12
N CYS A 85 -0.23 -6.83 5.83
CA CYS A 85 0.06 -5.41 6.08
C CYS A 85 1.30 -5.26 6.96
N ILE A 86 2.31 -4.52 6.49
CA ILE A 86 3.57 -4.30 7.22
C ILE A 86 3.58 -2.92 7.86
N LYS A 87 3.21 -1.88 7.07
CA LYS A 87 3.33 -0.49 7.49
C LYS A 87 2.43 0.41 6.69
N SER A 88 1.91 1.45 7.33
CA SER A 88 1.24 2.56 6.67
C SER A 88 1.93 3.89 6.98
N LYS A 89 1.87 4.83 6.04
CA LYS A 89 2.30 6.21 6.26
C LYS A 89 1.41 7.16 5.47
N GLN A 90 0.87 8.15 6.15
CA GLN A 90 0.20 9.27 5.51
C GLN A 90 1.22 10.32 5.06
N ILE A 91 1.09 10.80 3.82
CA ILE A 91 1.87 11.89 3.25
C ILE A 91 0.89 12.85 2.58
N ARG A 92 0.74 14.05 3.12
CA ARG A 92 -0.29 15.02 2.70
C ARG A 92 -1.68 14.36 2.77
N ASN A 93 -2.43 14.40 1.67
CA ASN A 93 -3.80 13.87 1.56
C ASN A 93 -3.86 12.45 1.00
N VAL A 94 -2.78 11.68 1.12
CA VAL A 94 -2.70 10.30 0.63
C VAL A 94 -2.11 9.41 1.71
N GLU A 95 -2.81 8.33 2.03
CA GLU A 95 -2.29 7.24 2.84
C GLU A 95 -1.62 6.18 1.95
N TYR A 96 -0.40 5.80 2.30
CA TYR A 96 0.35 4.74 1.64
C TYR A 96 0.38 3.53 2.57
N VAL A 97 -0.07 2.38 2.10
CA VAL A 97 -0.09 1.13 2.86
C VAL A 97 0.75 0.09 2.14
N GLY A 98 1.75 -0.44 2.82
CA GLY A 98 2.66 -1.46 2.29
C GLY A 98 2.27 -2.86 2.76
N TYR A 99 2.21 -3.79 1.82
CA TYR A 99 1.91 -5.19 2.03
C TYR A 99 3.07 -6.07 1.55
N LYS A 100 3.36 -7.15 2.31
CA LYS A 100 4.28 -8.23 1.94
C LYS A 100 3.49 -9.39 1.36
N ASN A 101 3.94 -9.96 0.26
CA ASN A 101 3.48 -11.28 -0.17
C ASN A 101 4.12 -12.35 0.72
N VAL A 102 3.32 -13.03 1.55
CA VAL A 102 3.83 -14.00 2.55
C VAL A 102 4.15 -15.36 1.95
N GLN A 103 3.54 -15.72 0.81
CA GLN A 103 3.85 -16.96 0.10
C GLN A 103 5.16 -16.87 -0.68
N ARG A 104 5.66 -15.64 -0.91
CA ARG A 104 7.02 -15.42 -1.40
C ARG A 104 7.98 -15.51 -0.21
N THR A 105 8.40 -16.74 0.09
CA THR A 105 9.60 -16.97 0.87
C THR A 105 10.75 -16.31 0.13
N GLU A 106 11.59 -15.59 0.86
CA GLU A 106 12.74 -14.85 0.35
C GLU A 106 13.71 -15.83 -0.33
N THR A 107 13.43 -16.21 -1.58
CA THR A 107 14.49 -16.56 -2.51
C THR A 107 15.42 -15.35 -2.58
N PRO A 108 16.73 -15.53 -2.74
CA PRO A 108 17.68 -14.44 -2.74
C PRO A 108 17.50 -13.59 -4.01
N ILE A 109 16.42 -12.81 -4.08
CA ILE A 109 16.16 -11.91 -5.18
C ILE A 109 17.15 -10.77 -5.01
N LYS A 110 17.98 -10.56 -6.03
CA LYS A 110 18.90 -9.42 -6.16
C LYS A 110 18.19 -8.06 -5.99
N SER A 111 16.85 -8.00 -6.06
CA SER A 111 16.03 -6.83 -5.80
C SER A 111 14.52 -7.17 -5.57
N PRO A 112 13.84 -6.70 -4.51
CA PRO A 112 12.39 -6.80 -4.38
C PRO A 112 11.67 -6.20 -5.60
N GLN A 113 10.66 -6.94 -6.06
CA GLN A 113 9.75 -6.54 -7.13
C GLN A 113 8.53 -5.88 -6.47
N VAL A 114 8.53 -4.56 -6.50
CA VAL A 114 7.51 -3.74 -5.86
C VAL A 114 6.57 -3.22 -6.94
N ILE A 115 5.27 -3.32 -6.69
CA ILE A 115 4.26 -2.61 -7.48
C ILE A 115 3.58 -1.54 -6.63
N VAL A 116 3.07 -0.52 -7.32
CA VAL A 116 2.22 0.51 -6.72
C VAL A 116 0.82 0.35 -7.30
N VAL A 117 -0.16 0.28 -6.41
CA VAL A 117 -1.58 0.16 -6.73
C VAL A 117 -2.27 1.44 -6.29
N ALA A 118 -3.13 1.99 -7.12
CA ALA A 118 -4.00 3.10 -6.78
C ALA A 118 -5.45 2.68 -7.01
N LEU A 119 -6.27 2.79 -5.97
CA LEU A 119 -7.71 2.61 -6.12
C LEU A 119 -8.29 3.80 -6.89
N LEU A 120 -9.18 3.51 -7.83
CA LEU A 120 -9.98 4.52 -8.51
C LEU A 120 -11.20 4.87 -7.66
N GLU A 121 -11.82 5.98 -8.00
CA GLU A 121 -13.10 6.37 -7.40
C GLU A 121 -14.14 5.27 -7.64
N PRO A 122 -14.84 4.81 -6.59
CA PRO A 122 -15.79 3.72 -6.74
C PRO A 122 -17.06 4.19 -7.48
N VAL A 123 -17.60 3.34 -8.35
CA VAL A 123 -18.78 3.65 -9.19
C VAL A 123 -19.93 2.72 -8.80
N PRO A 124 -21.13 3.23 -8.43
CA PRO A 124 -22.19 2.41 -7.87
C PRO A 124 -22.59 1.27 -8.81
N GLY A 125 -22.76 0.07 -8.25
CA GLY A 125 -23.08 -1.15 -9.01
C GLY A 125 -21.91 -1.76 -9.80
N GLN A 126 -20.70 -1.21 -9.68
CA GLN A 126 -19.48 -1.80 -10.26
C GLN A 126 -18.55 -2.32 -9.18
N ASN A 127 -17.68 -3.25 -9.56
CA ASN A 127 -16.54 -3.65 -8.74
C ASN A 127 -15.62 -2.45 -8.49
N LEU A 128 -14.86 -2.51 -7.40
CA LEU A 128 -13.78 -1.56 -7.19
C LEU A 128 -12.78 -1.72 -8.33
N LYS A 129 -12.19 -0.61 -8.78
CA LYS A 129 -11.16 -0.63 -9.83
C LYS A 129 -9.84 -0.18 -9.24
N ALA A 130 -8.78 -0.85 -9.62
CA ALA A 130 -7.43 -0.50 -9.18
C ALA A 130 -6.48 -0.44 -10.37
N VAL A 131 -5.80 0.68 -10.52
CA VAL A 131 -4.70 0.82 -11.50
C VAL A 131 -3.40 0.44 -10.81
N TRP A 132 -2.55 -0.32 -11.49
CA TRP A 132 -1.26 -0.70 -10.94
C TRP A 132 -0.14 -0.59 -11.95
N LYS A 133 1.07 -0.36 -11.41
CA LYS A 133 2.31 -0.40 -12.17
C LYS A 133 3.48 -0.94 -11.34
N PRO A 134 4.47 -1.59 -11.96
CA PRO A 134 5.79 -1.77 -11.42
C PRO A 134 6.39 -0.46 -10.90
N ALA A 135 7.08 -0.56 -9.78
CA ALA A 135 7.86 0.52 -9.20
C ALA A 135 9.33 0.08 -9.06
N PRO A 136 10.03 -0.20 -10.19
CA PRO A 136 11.41 -0.69 -10.18
C PRO A 136 12.38 0.31 -9.55
N GLU A 137 12.04 1.61 -9.49
CA GLU A 137 12.81 2.57 -8.70
C GLU A 137 12.79 2.35 -7.19
N LEU A 138 11.94 1.47 -6.67
CA LEU A 138 11.85 1.12 -5.25
C LEU A 138 12.73 -0.09 -4.88
N THR A 139 13.90 -0.22 -5.50
CA THR A 139 14.91 -1.19 -5.05
C THR A 139 15.52 -0.79 -3.70
N PRO A 140 16.03 -1.72 -2.87
CA PRO A 140 16.71 -1.44 -1.62
C PRO A 140 17.92 -0.54 -1.83
N ALA A 141 18.62 -0.69 -2.96
CA ALA A 141 19.73 0.19 -3.35
C ALA A 141 19.25 1.64 -3.50
N LYS A 142 18.22 1.89 -4.31
CA LYS A 142 17.65 3.24 -4.52
C LYS A 142 16.98 3.80 -3.27
N ILE A 143 16.38 2.96 -2.43
CA ILE A 143 15.82 3.37 -1.14
C ILE A 143 16.94 3.81 -0.19
N ARG A 144 18.03 3.04 -0.07
CA ARG A 144 19.21 3.40 0.73
C ARG A 144 19.87 4.66 0.22
N GLU A 145 20.03 4.81 -1.10
CA GLU A 145 20.55 6.02 -1.73
C GLU A 145 19.69 7.25 -1.40
N ARG A 146 18.36 7.16 -1.55
CA ARG A 146 17.42 8.22 -1.17
C ARG A 146 17.45 8.54 0.33
N ALA A 147 17.72 7.56 1.19
CA ALA A 147 17.88 7.77 2.62
C ALA A 147 19.18 8.54 2.92
N ARG A 148 20.30 8.16 2.28
CA ARG A 148 21.58 8.87 2.37
C ARG A 148 21.48 10.31 1.90
N LEU A 149 20.87 10.55 0.72
CA LEU A 149 20.66 11.90 0.20
C LEU A 149 19.80 12.77 1.14
N ARG A 150 18.78 12.18 1.78
CA ARG A 150 17.96 12.90 2.78
C ARG A 150 18.73 13.23 4.05
N ALA A 151 19.54 12.29 4.56
CA ALA A 151 20.39 12.53 5.71
C ALA A 151 21.41 13.63 5.42
N MET A 152 22.04 13.61 4.24
CA MET A 152 22.97 14.65 3.79
C MET A 152 22.28 16.02 3.69
N LYS A 153 21.11 16.09 3.03
CA LYS A 153 20.32 17.35 2.96
C LYS A 153 19.95 17.88 4.34
N LYS A 154 19.60 17.00 5.29
CA LYS A 154 19.27 17.39 6.67
C LYS A 154 20.51 17.95 7.38
N SER A 155 21.66 17.28 7.26
CA SER A 155 22.94 17.72 7.81
C SER A 155 23.37 19.08 7.27
N VAL A 156 23.27 19.29 5.95
CA VAL A 156 23.54 20.60 5.32
C VAL A 156 22.62 21.68 5.88
N ARG A 157 21.30 21.44 5.96
CA ARG A 157 20.37 22.43 6.55
C ARG A 157 20.65 22.74 8.02
N GLU A 158 21.10 21.76 8.80
CA GLU A 158 21.49 21.97 10.20
C GLU A 158 22.78 22.80 10.31
N GLN A 159 23.73 22.59 9.40
CA GLN A 159 24.95 23.37 9.33
C GLN A 159 24.69 24.83 8.92
N TYR A 160 23.83 25.06 7.92
CA TYR A 160 23.38 26.42 7.56
C TYR A 160 22.66 27.12 8.72
N ARG A 161 21.77 26.41 9.43
CA ARG A 161 21.14 26.94 10.65
C ARG A 161 22.15 27.31 11.74
N ARG A 162 23.19 26.49 11.95
CA ARG A 162 24.29 26.81 12.88
C ARG A 162 25.05 28.07 12.48
N TRP A 163 25.14 28.36 11.19
CA TRP A 163 25.78 29.56 10.65
C TRP A 163 24.85 30.77 10.55
N GLY A 164 23.60 30.66 11.01
CA GLY A 164 22.62 31.75 10.91
C GLY A 164 22.14 32.04 9.49
N LEU A 165 22.38 31.13 8.54
CA LEU A 165 21.96 31.26 7.14
C LEU A 165 20.68 30.46 6.91
N HIS A 166 19.68 31.08 6.29
CA HIS A 166 18.47 30.40 5.83
C HIS A 166 18.64 29.99 4.36
N LEU A 167 18.28 28.74 4.06
CA LEU A 167 18.08 28.27 2.69
C LEU A 167 16.61 28.55 2.35
N ASP A 168 16.36 29.49 1.44
CA ASP A 168 15.05 29.75 0.84
C ASP A 168 14.51 28.53 0.09
#